data_AF-W6AWN9-F1
#
_entry.id   AF-W6AWN9-F1
#
_cell.length_a   1.000
_cell.length_b   1.000
_cell.length_c   1.000
_cell.angle_alpha   90.00
_cell.angle_beta   90.00
_cell.angle_gamma   90.00
#
_symmetry.space_group_name_H-M   'P 1'
#
loop_
_entity.id
_entity.type
_entity.pdbx_description
1 polymer ?
#
loop_
_entity_poly.entity_id
_entity_poly.type
_entity_poly.pdbx_seq_one_letter_code
_entity_poly.pdbx_strand_id
1 'polypeptide(L)' 'IDEARTPLIISGPADASSKWYAEFARIAPLLKKDLHYEVDIKKRTIGVHEAGVEFVEDQLGIDNLYEAANSPLVSYLNNA' A
#
# COMPACT_ATOMS: atom_id res chain seq x y z
N ILE A 1 -28.62 -25.20 -20.68
CA ILE A 1 -27.66 -25.74 -19.67
C ILE A 1 -26.24 -25.18 -19.92
N ASP A 2 -26.05 -24.11 -20.70
CA ASP A 2 -24.72 -23.52 -20.97
C ASP A 2 -24.39 -22.27 -20.15
N GLU A 3 -25.38 -21.42 -19.84
CA GLU A 3 -25.11 -20.12 -19.18
C GLU A 3 -24.72 -20.23 -17.69
N ALA A 4 -25.09 -21.31 -17.00
CA ALA A 4 -24.71 -21.55 -15.59
C ALA A 4 -23.24 -21.97 -15.39
N ARG A 5 -22.47 -22.13 -16.47
CA ARG A 5 -21.05 -22.52 -16.42
C ARG A 5 -20.09 -21.34 -16.46
N THR A 6 -20.58 -20.13 -16.72
CA THR A 6 -19.78 -18.91 -16.70
C THR A 6 -20.17 -18.08 -15.48
N PRO A 7 -19.23 -17.77 -14.56
CA PRO A 7 -19.55 -16.92 -13.42
C PRO A 7 -19.95 -15.52 -13.90
N LEU A 8 -20.93 -14.92 -13.24
CA LEU A 8 -21.30 -13.53 -13.47
C LEU A 8 -20.19 -12.63 -12.92
N ILE A 9 -19.47 -11.94 -13.81
CA ILE A 9 -18.39 -11.02 -13.45
C ILE A 9 -18.90 -9.59 -13.65
N ILE A 10 -18.93 -8.82 -12.57
CA ILE A 10 -19.05 -7.36 -12.66
C ILE A 10 -17.63 -6.81 -12.64
N SER A 11 -17.14 -6.40 -13.80
CA SER A 11 -15.86 -5.70 -13.93
C SER A 11 -16.12 -4.22 -14.20
N GLY A 12 -15.30 -3.36 -13.61
CA GLY A 12 -15.27 -1.93 -13.85
C GLY A 12 -13.87 -1.49 -14.30
N PRO A 13 -13.73 -0.27 -14.84
CA PRO A 13 -12.43 0.29 -15.13
C PRO A 13 -11.56 0.33 -13.86
N ALA A 14 -10.26 0.10 -14.01
CA ALA A 14 -9.33 0.17 -12.89
C ALA A 14 -9.16 1.64 -12.47
N ASP A 15 -9.76 2.00 -11.34
CA ASP A 15 -9.70 3.35 -10.76
C ASP A 15 -8.44 3.57 -9.91
N ALA A 16 -7.45 2.67 -10.02
CA ALA A 16 -6.22 2.76 -9.26
C ALA A 16 -5.36 3.91 -9.81
N SER A 17 -5.21 4.96 -9.02
CA SER A 17 -4.35 6.10 -9.33
C SER A 17 -2.90 5.65 -9.48
N SER A 18 -2.46 5.45 -10.72
CA SER A 18 -1.09 5.06 -11.11
C SER A 18 -0.01 5.93 -10.46
N LYS A 19 -0.33 7.18 -10.12
CA LYS A 19 0.53 8.11 -9.37
C LYS A 19 1.02 7.53 -8.04
N TRP A 20 0.16 6.92 -7.23
CA TRP A 20 0.57 6.47 -5.89
C TRP A 20 1.52 5.29 -5.95
N TYR A 21 1.34 4.36 -6.90
CA TYR A 21 2.32 3.29 -7.14
C TYR A 21 3.70 3.86 -7.49
N ALA A 22 3.76 4.86 -8.36
CA ALA A 22 5.03 5.51 -8.72
C ALA A 22 5.67 6.23 -7.52
N GLU A 23 4.85 6.93 -6.71
CA GLU A 23 5.34 7.67 -5.55
C GLU A 23 5.87 6.72 -4.45
N PHE A 24 5.13 5.68 -4.12
CA PHE A 24 5.56 4.71 -3.12
C PHE A 24 6.74 3.86 -3.60
N ALA A 25 6.86 3.57 -4.90
CA ALA A 25 8.05 2.94 -5.45
C ALA A 25 9.31 3.83 -5.32
N ARG A 26 9.15 5.16 -5.28
CA ARG A 26 10.24 6.11 -5.00
C ARG A 26 10.58 6.15 -3.51
N ILE A 27 9.59 6.05 -2.63
CA ILE A 27 9.74 6.15 -1.17
C ILE A 27 10.28 4.85 -0.56
N ALA A 28 9.78 3.68 -1.00
CA ALA A 28 10.14 2.36 -0.48
C ALA A 28 11.66 2.12 -0.35
N PRO A 29 12.52 2.40 -1.36
CA PRO A 29 13.96 2.18 -1.23
C PRO A 29 14.66 3.15 -0.25
N LEU A 30 14.00 4.24 0.14
CA LEU A 30 14.51 5.16 1.16
C LEU A 30 14.26 4.62 2.58
N LEU A 31 13.34 3.65 2.72
CA LEU A 31 13.05 3.03 3.99
C LEU A 31 14.19 2.10 4.41
N LYS A 32 14.49 2.09 5.72
CA LYS A 32 15.53 1.25 6.29
C LYS A 32 14.89 0.08 7.00
N LYS A 33 15.25 -1.13 6.58
CA LYS A 33 14.88 -2.37 7.28
C LYS A 33 15.37 -2.33 8.73
N ASP A 34 14.57 -2.87 9.64
CA ASP A 34 14.78 -2.94 11.09
C ASP A 34 14.75 -1.57 11.81
N LEU A 35 14.49 -0.48 11.07
CA LEU A 35 14.25 0.86 11.64
C LEU A 35 12.85 1.36 11.26
N HIS A 36 12.53 1.40 9.97
CA HIS A 36 11.25 1.87 9.47
C HIS A 36 10.25 0.73 9.29
N TYR A 37 10.73 -0.49 9.04
CA TYR A 37 9.88 -1.67 8.86
C TYR A 37 10.58 -2.97 9.22
N GLU A 38 9.80 -3.98 9.56
CA GLU A 38 10.21 -5.36 9.73
C GLU A 38 9.61 -6.27 8.65
N VAL A 39 10.26 -7.40 8.41
CA VAL A 39 9.81 -8.41 7.45
C VAL A 39 9.63 -9.75 8.16
N ASP A 40 8.40 -10.24 8.26
CA ASP A 40 8.10 -11.60 8.68
C ASP A 40 8.12 -12.52 7.45
N ILE A 41 9.27 -13.16 7.20
CA ILE A 41 9.48 -14.06 6.05
C ILE A 41 8.54 -15.27 6.12
N LYS A 42 8.19 -15.74 7.31
CA LYS A 42 7.34 -16.93 7.48
C LYS A 42 5.90 -16.61 7.09
N LYS A 43 5.40 -15.45 7.51
CA LYS A 43 4.05 -14.97 7.17
C LYS A 43 3.99 -14.25 5.83
N ARG A 44 5.13 -13.90 5.24
CA ARG A 44 5.25 -13.07 4.04
C ARG A 44 4.56 -11.72 4.22
N THR A 45 4.76 -11.10 5.38
CA THR A 45 4.16 -9.82 5.74
C THR A 45 5.24 -8.80 6.10
N ILE A 46 4.92 -7.53 5.85
CA ILE A 46 5.71 -6.37 6.25
C ILE A 46 4.96 -5.68 7.39
N GLY A 47 5.68 -5.32 8.46
CA GLY A 47 5.17 -4.47 9.52
C GLY A 47 5.90 -3.13 9.47
N VAL A 48 5.18 -2.03 9.28
CA VAL A 48 5.77 -0.69 9.31
C VAL A 48 5.82 -0.21 10.76
N HIS A 49 6.97 0.28 11.21
CA HIS A 49 7.15 0.84 12.55
C HIS A 49 6.71 2.30 12.60
N GLU A 50 6.56 2.85 13.81
CA GLU A 50 6.21 4.27 14.02
C GLU A 50 7.16 5.22 13.27
N ALA A 51 8.47 4.99 13.34
CA ALA A 51 9.47 5.75 12.60
C ALA A 51 9.31 5.64 11.06
N GLY A 52 8.77 4.53 10.56
CA GLY A 52 8.47 4.37 9.14
C GLY A 52 7.20 5.10 8.72
N VAL A 53 6.18 5.12 9.59
CA VAL A 53 4.96 5.88 9.37
C VAL A 53 5.28 7.38 9.31
N GLU A 54 5.98 7.90 10.31
CA GLU A 54 6.39 9.31 10.39
C GLU A 54 7.23 9.71 9.17
N PHE A 55 8.17 8.85 8.74
CA PHE A 55 8.97 9.11 7.54
C PHE A 55 8.11 9.22 6.27
N VAL A 56 7.11 8.34 6.12
CA VAL A 56 6.22 8.36 4.95
C VAL A 56 5.30 9.58 4.99
N GLU A 57 4.78 9.94 6.16
CA GLU A 57 4.00 11.15 6.37
C GLU A 57 4.77 12.41 5.95
N ASP A 58 6.02 12.53 6.38
CA ASP A 58 6.93 13.62 6.00
C ASP A 58 7.22 13.65 4.49
N GLN A 59 7.44 12.49 3.86
CA GLN A 59 7.66 12.41 2.40
C GLN A 59 6.43 12.80 1.59
N LEU A 60 5.23 12.56 2.12
CA LEU A 60 3.95 12.85 1.46
C LEU A 60 3.39 14.24 1.83
N GLY A 61 3.91 14.87 2.89
CA GLY A 61 3.42 16.14 3.41
C GLY A 61 2.01 16.03 4.00
N ILE A 62 1.72 14.91 4.68
CA ILE A 62 0.44 14.65 5.33
C ILE A 62 0.63 14.48 6.84
N ASP A 63 -0.39 14.82 7.62
CA ASP A 63 -0.31 14.76 9.08
C ASP A 63 -0.60 13.37 9.65
N ASN A 64 -1.38 12.53 8.94
CA ASN A 64 -1.77 11.21 9.42
C ASN A 64 -2.05 10.24 8.27
N LEU A 65 -1.24 9.19 8.16
CA LEU A 65 -1.40 8.14 7.14
C LEU A 65 -2.65 7.28 7.36
N TYR A 66 -3.16 7.20 8.59
CA TYR A 66 -4.28 6.34 8.99
C TYR A 66 -5.63 7.07 9.06
N GLU A 67 -5.71 8.35 8.68
CA GLU A 67 -7.01 9.01 8.57
C GLU A 67 -7.85 8.39 7.44
N ALA A 68 -9.18 8.53 7.53
CA ALA A 68 -10.10 7.89 6.60
C ALA A 68 -9.81 8.23 5.13
N ALA A 69 -9.40 9.47 4.85
CA ALA A 69 -9.04 9.93 3.51
C ALA A 69 -7.76 9.27 2.95
N ASN A 70 -6.82 8.89 3.84
CA ASN A 70 -5.52 8.31 3.48
C ASN A 70 -5.48 6.78 3.58
N SER A 71 -6.58 6.14 3.98
CA SER A 71 -6.69 4.66 4.05
C SER A 71 -6.12 3.91 2.83
N PRO A 72 -6.28 4.39 1.57
CA PRO A 72 -5.65 3.74 0.42
C PRO A 72 -4.12 3.79 0.43
N LEU A 73 -3.50 4.83 0.99
CA LEU A 73 -2.05 5.04 1.03
C LEU A 73 -1.33 3.95 1.83
N VAL A 74 -1.94 3.46 2.91
CA VAL A 74 -1.43 2.32 3.69
C VAL A 74 -1.30 1.06 2.82
N SER A 75 -2.27 0.85 1.91
CA SER A 75 -2.20 -0.29 0.99
C SER A 75 -1.12 -0.09 -0.07
N TYR A 76 -0.91 1.13 -0.55
CA TYR A 76 0.19 1.42 -1.49
C TYR A 76 1.56 1.22 -0.83
N LEU A 77 1.73 1.66 0.43
CA LEU A 77 2.96 1.48 1.19
C LEU A 77 3.32 0.00 1.37
N ASN A 78 2.36 -0.82 1.77
CA ASN A 78 2.60 -2.25 2.00
C ASN A 78 2.88 -3.04 0.72
N ASN A 79 2.47 -2.52 -0.44
CA ASN A 79 2.63 -3.18 -1.73
C ASN A 79 3.89 -2.76 -2.52
N ALA A 80 4.54 -1.67 -2.13
CA ALA A 80 5.72 -1.11 -2.79
C ALA A 80 7.02 -1.76 -2.28
#